data_AF-A0A963QAZ2-F1
#
_entry.id   AF-A0A963QAZ2-F1
#
_cell.length_a   1.000
_cell.length_b   1.000
_cell.length_c   1.000
_cell.angle_alpha   90.00
_cell.angle_beta   90.00
_cell.angle_gamma   90.00
#
_symmetry.space_group_name_H-M   'P 1'
#
loop_
_entity.id
_entity.type
_entity.pdbx_description
1 polymer ?
#
loop_
_entity_poly.entity_id
_entity_poly.type
_entity_poly.pdbx_seq_one_letter_code
_entity_poly.pdbx_strand_id
1 'polypeptide(L)' 'MSIQEQEVLKALATVNDPGTGKDVVSGKQVRNLQIEGGDVSFEIELGYPAKSQV' A
#
# COMPACT_ATOMS: atom_id res chain seq x y z
N MET A 1 1.60 -8.15 21.28
CA MET A 1 1.32 -8.75 19.94
C MET A 1 2.02 -7.86 18.94
N SER A 2 3.00 -8.38 18.20
CA SER A 2 3.77 -7.58 17.24
C SER A 2 3.09 -7.66 15.87
N ILE A 3 2.82 -6.51 15.26
CA ILE A 3 2.35 -6.45 13.88
C ILE A 3 3.50 -6.92 12.98
N GLN A 4 3.24 -7.88 12.11
CA GLN A 4 4.21 -8.34 11.13
C GLN A 4 3.99 -7.69 9.77
N GLU A 5 5.09 -7.42 9.07
CA GLU A 5 5.06 -6.84 7.72
C GLU A 5 4.19 -7.65 6.75
N GLN A 6 4.25 -8.99 6.82
CA GLN A 6 3.43 -9.85 5.97
C GLN A 6 1.93 -9.68 6.21
N GLU A 7 1.49 -9.38 7.43
CA GLU A 7 0.08 -9.13 7.72
C GLU A 7 -0.37 -7.79 7.14
N VAL A 8 0.47 -6.76 7.27
CA VAL A 8 0.23 -5.46 6.65
C VAL A 8 0.16 -5.58 5.13
N LEU A 9 1.12 -6.26 4.51
CA LEU A 9 1.12 -6.49 3.06
C LEU A 9 -0.10 -7.27 2.59
N LYS A 10 -0.54 -8.29 3.34
CA LYS A 10 -1.79 -9.02 3.02
C LYS A 10 -3.01 -8.11 3.08
N ALA A 11 -3.08 -7.23 4.08
CA ALA A 11 -4.17 -6.26 4.18
C ALA A 11 -4.14 -5.27 3.00
N LEU A 12 -2.97 -4.73 2.67
CA LEU A 12 -2.79 -3.80 1.54
C LEU A 12 -3.10 -4.46 0.19
N ALA A 13 -2.86 -5.76 0.02
CA ALA A 13 -3.19 -6.49 -1.20
C ALA A 13 -4.71 -6.60 -1.47
N THR A 14 -5.57 -6.22 -0.51
CA THR A 14 -7.02 -6.12 -0.73
C THR A 14 -7.46 -4.79 -1.34
N VAL A 15 -6.56 -3.80 -1.37
CA VAL A 15 -6.81 -2.47 -1.91
C VAL A 15 -6.42 -2.45 -3.38
N ASN A 16 -7.44 -2.38 -4.23
CA ASN A 16 -7.26 -2.30 -5.69
C ASN A 16 -7.05 -0.86 -6.14
N ASP A 17 -6.04 -0.68 -6.99
CA ASP A 17 -5.81 0.55 -7.72
C ASP A 17 -6.74 0.60 -8.96
N PRO A 18 -7.62 1.62 -9.08
CA PRO A 18 -8.52 1.78 -10.22
C PRO A 18 -7.81 2.09 -11.55
N GLY A 19 -6.62 2.68 -11.53
CA GLY A 19 -5.86 3.02 -12.72
C GLY A 19 -5.21 1.81 -13.40
N THR A 20 -4.75 0.84 -12.61
CA THR A 20 -4.06 -0.35 -13.14
C THR A 20 -4.87 -1.64 -13.03
N GLY A 21 -5.94 -1.65 -12.23
CA GLY A 21 -6.77 -2.83 -11.97
C GLY A 21 -6.06 -3.91 -11.14
N LYS A 22 -4.88 -3.59 -10.59
CA LYS A 22 -4.09 -4.46 -9.71
C LYS A 22 -4.17 -3.95 -8.28
N ASP A 23 -3.88 -4.80 -7.30
CA ASP A 23 -3.73 -4.33 -5.94
C ASP A 23 -2.44 -3.50 -5.76
N VAL A 24 -2.41 -2.62 -4.76
CA VAL A 24 -1.29 -1.71 -4.51
C VAL A 24 0.03 -2.43 -4.20
N VAL A 25 -0.01 -3.69 -3.75
CA VAL A 25 1.18 -4.52 -3.47
C VAL A 25 1.72 -5.14 -4.76
N SER A 26 0.87 -5.80 -5.55
CA SER A 26 1.23 -6.35 -6.88
C SER A 26 1.63 -5.24 -7.87
N GLY A 27 1.03 -4.06 -7.72
CA GLY A 27 1.38 -2.85 -8.46
C GLY A 27 2.72 -2.22 -8.02
N LYS A 28 3.36 -2.74 -6.97
CA LYS A 28 4.60 -2.21 -6.37
C LYS A 28 4.51 -0.72 -5.99
N GLN A 29 3.32 -0.29 -5.56
CA GLN A 29 3.00 1.10 -5.24
C GLN A 29 3.33 1.46 -3.79
N VAL A 30 3.43 0.45 -2.91
CA VAL A 30 3.83 0.64 -1.51
C VAL A 30 5.32 1.00 -1.42
N ARG A 31 5.62 2.06 -0.68
CA ARG A 31 6.97 2.59 -0.39
C ARG A 31 7.10 2.88 1.10
N ASN A 32 8.34 2.83 1.60
CA ASN A 32 8.70 3.25 2.96
C ASN A 32 7.82 2.64 4.07
N LEU A 33 7.50 1.33 3.97
CA LEU A 33 6.74 0.64 5.00
C LEU A 33 7.57 0.50 6.29
N GLN A 34 7.07 1.06 7.38
CA GLN A 34 7.65 1.05 8.70
C GLN A 34 6.62 0.57 9.73
N ILE A 35 7.10 -0.19 10.71
CA ILE A 35 6.28 -0.73 11.79
C ILE A 35 7.02 -0.47 13.10
N GLU A 36 6.48 0.41 13.94
CA GLU A 36 7.09 0.82 15.21
C GLU A 36 6.10 0.66 16.34
N GLY A 37 6.33 -0.27 17.27
CA GLY A 37 5.54 -0.39 18.50
C GLY A 37 4.03 -0.70 18.31
N GLY A 38 3.57 -0.93 17.08
CA GLY A 38 2.15 -1.07 16.72
C GLY A 38 1.64 0.01 15.76
N ASP A 39 2.40 1.08 15.56
CA ASP A 39 2.15 2.08 14.53
C ASP A 39 2.68 1.59 13.18
N VAL A 40 1.89 1.78 12.13
CA VAL A 40 2.23 1.37 10.76
C VAL A 40 2.18 2.60 9.86
N SER A 41 3.29 2.93 9.24
CA SER A 41 3.44 4.05 8.32
C SER A 41 3.95 3.55 6.98
N PHE A 42 3.36 4.04 5.89
CA PHE A 42 3.76 3.71 4.53
C PHE A 42 3.30 4.81 3.57
N GLU A 43 3.91 4.82 2.39
CA GLU A 43 3.57 5.73 1.31
C GLU A 43 3.04 4.93 0.11
N ILE A 44 2.07 5.49 -0.60
CA ILE A 44 1.56 4.94 -1.85
C ILE A 44 1.98 5.88 -2.98
N GLU A 45 2.85 5.38 -3.85
CA GLU A 45 3.31 6.09 -5.04
C GLU A 45 2.55 5.58 -6.26
N LEU A 46 1.75 6.48 -6.85
CA LEU A 46 1.07 6.22 -8.10
C LEU A 46 1.93 6.74 -9.26
N GLY A 47 2.20 5.89 -10.24
CA GLY A 47 2.94 6.26 -11.45
C GLY A 47 2.18 7.20 -12.40
N TYR A 48 1.07 7.77 -11.93
CA TYR A 48 0.19 8.66 -12.67
C TYR A 48 -0.41 9.71 -11.71
N PRO A 49 -0.95 10.83 -12.22
CA PRO A 49 -1.40 11.90 -11.36
C PRO A 49 -2.76 11.55 -10.72
N ALA A 50 -2.70 11.19 -9.43
CA ALA A 50 -3.84 10.73 -8.64
C ALA A 50 -5.01 11.74 -8.59
N LYS A 51 -4.69 13.04 -8.42
CA LYS A 51 -5.68 14.12 -8.26
C LYS A 51 -6.59 14.35 -9.48
N SER A 52 -6.23 13.82 -10.64
CA SER A 52 -6.94 14.04 -11.90
C SER A 52 -7.71 12.82 -12.39
N GLN A 53 -7.70 11.70 -11.65
CA GLN A 53 -8.65 10.61 -11.88
C GLN A 53 -9.97 10.92 -11.16
N VAL A 54 -11.07 10.87 -11.89
CA VAL A 54 -12.45 11.17 -11.44
C VAL A 54 -13.27 9.89 -11.44
#